data_AF-A0A429DV21-F1
#
_entry.id   AF-A0A429DV21-F1
#
_cell.length_a   1.000
_cell.length_b   1.000
_cell.length_c   1.000
_cell.angle_alpha   90.00
_cell.angle_beta   90.00
_cell.angle_gamma   90.00
#
_symmetry.space_group_name_H-M   'P 1'
#
loop_
_entity.id
_entity.type
_entity.pdbx_description
1 polymer ?
#
loop_
_entity_poly.entity_id
_entity_poly.type
_entity_poly.pdbx_seq_one_letter_code
_entity_poly.pdbx_strand_id
1 'polypeptide(L)'
;MRTRIAPGRALAGAAGLALIAVGLHGVAADVGVTGWAVWFAVPVLVHDAVLVPAVLVAGRLTARLPAPARTPVRAGLAAAGSLTLVALPLVLGHGRRADVPSRLPLPYGRNLAVVLTAIAVAAAVAAAARVHRTRRATPRAHLRDAEPPA
;
A
#
# COMPACT_ATOMS: atom_id res chain seq x y z
N MET A 1 12.37 -15.50 33.67
CA MET A 1 12.75 -14.23 33.01
C MET A 1 11.52 -13.33 32.95
N ARG A 2 11.31 -12.43 33.94
CA ARG A 2 10.19 -11.48 33.95
C ARG A 2 10.55 -10.27 33.09
N THR A 3 9.91 -10.10 31.94
CA THR A 3 10.02 -8.89 31.12
C THR A 3 9.46 -7.71 31.92
N ARG A 4 10.34 -6.88 32.50
CA ARG A 4 9.92 -5.61 33.10
C ARG A 4 9.46 -4.69 31.96
N ILE A 5 8.16 -4.51 31.81
CA ILE A 5 7.61 -3.54 30.88
C ILE A 5 7.98 -2.15 31.43
N ALA A 6 8.70 -1.35 30.64
CA ALA A 6 9.02 0.01 31.02
C ALA A 6 7.71 0.79 31.29
N PRO A 7 7.62 1.60 32.35
CA PRO A 7 6.38 2.26 32.78
C PRO A 7 5.73 3.11 31.67
N GLY A 8 6.54 3.73 30.81
CA GLY A 8 6.04 4.46 29.64
C GLY A 8 5.31 3.58 28.61
N ARG A 9 5.75 2.33 28.40
CA ARG A 9 5.06 1.37 27.51
C ARG A 9 3.75 0.89 28.11
N ALA A 10 3.72 0.69 29.43
CA ALA A 10 2.51 0.31 30.14
C ALA A 10 1.47 1.44 30.10
N LEU A 11 1.89 2.69 30.33
CA LEU A 11 1.02 3.86 30.24
C LEU A 11 0.48 4.08 28.82
N ALA A 12 1.34 3.98 27.80
CA ALA A 12 0.91 4.08 26.41
C ALA A 12 -0.10 2.97 26.04
N GLY A 13 0.15 1.74 26.50
CA GLY A 13 -0.78 0.61 26.33
C GLY A 13 -2.12 0.86 27.01
N ALA A 14 -2.11 1.32 28.26
CA ALA A 14 -3.32 1.64 29.02
C ALA A 14 -4.12 2.78 28.37
N ALA A 15 -3.45 3.84 27.91
CA ALA A 15 -4.08 4.93 27.18
C ALA A 15 -4.73 4.44 25.87
N GLY A 16 -4.04 3.59 25.11
CA GLY A 16 -4.60 2.98 23.90
C GLY A 16 -5.83 2.11 24.19
N LEU A 17 -5.78 1.28 25.23
CA LEU A 17 -6.93 0.49 25.69
C LEU A 17 -8.11 1.35 26.13
N ALA A 18 -7.85 2.45 26.86
CA ALA A 18 -8.89 3.39 27.26
C ALA A 18 -9.57 4.04 26.05
N LEU A 19 -8.80 4.46 25.05
CA LEU A 19 -9.33 5.00 23.79
C LEU A 19 -10.17 3.97 23.02
N ILE A 20 -9.71 2.72 22.95
CA ILE A 20 -10.49 1.62 22.34
C ILE A 20 -11.82 1.43 23.07
N ALA A 21 -11.80 1.40 24.41
CA ALA A 21 -13.01 1.23 25.21
C ALA A 21 -14.02 2.37 24.99
N VAL A 22 -13.54 3.62 24.94
CA VAL A 22 -14.39 4.79 24.62
C VAL A 22 -15.00 4.66 23.21
N GLY A 23 -14.19 4.26 22.22
CA GLY A 23 -14.69 4.04 20.85
C GLY A 23 -15.74 2.94 20.77
N LEU A 24 -15.50 1.80 21.41
CA LEU A 24 -16.47 0.69 21.47
C LEU A 24 -17.75 1.08 22.20
N HIS A 25 -17.64 1.88 23.26
CA HIS A 25 -18.81 2.41 23.96
C HIS A 25 -19.66 3.29 23.04
N GLY A 26 -19.05 4.22 22.30
CA GLY A 26 -19.78 5.04 21.31
C GLY A 26 -20.42 4.20 20.20
N VAL A 27 -19.73 3.15 19.72
CA VAL A 27 -20.32 2.22 18.74
C VAL A 27 -21.58 1.54 19.30
N ALA A 28 -21.53 1.07 20.54
CA ALA A 28 -22.66 0.41 21.18
C ALA A 28 -23.81 1.38 21.50
N ALA A 29 -23.49 2.60 21.92
CA ALA A 29 -24.46 3.60 22.35
C ALA A 29 -25.17 4.30 21.18
N ASP A 30 -24.42 4.65 20.12
CA ASP A 30 -24.89 5.63 19.13
C ASP A 30 -24.94 5.09 17.68
N VAL A 31 -24.17 4.03 17.36
CA VAL A 31 -23.96 3.59 15.97
C VAL A 31 -24.63 2.24 15.66
N GLY A 32 -24.72 1.36 16.67
CA GLY A 32 -25.19 -0.01 16.52
C GLY A 32 -24.07 -0.96 16.08
N VAL A 33 -23.85 -2.01 16.88
CA VAL A 33 -22.71 -2.93 16.74
C VAL A 33 -22.70 -3.65 15.39
N THR A 34 -23.85 -4.16 14.93
CA THR A 34 -23.92 -4.92 13.67
C THR A 34 -23.62 -4.07 12.46
N GLY A 35 -24.18 -2.85 12.39
CA GLY A 35 -23.93 -1.93 11.29
C GLY A 35 -22.47 -1.51 11.21
N TRP A 36 -21.88 -1.18 12.36
CA TRP A 36 -20.45 -0.89 12.47
C TRP A 36 -19.59 -2.09 12.08
N ALA A 37 -19.92 -3.29 12.55
CA ALA A 37 -19.16 -4.51 12.24
C ALA A 37 -19.18 -4.82 10.75
N VAL A 38 -20.33 -4.68 10.07
CA VAL A 38 -20.42 -4.85 8.62
C VAL A 38 -19.62 -3.77 7.89
N TRP A 39 -19.77 -2.50 8.29
CA TRP A 39 -19.03 -1.38 7.71
C TRP A 39 -17.51 -1.53 7.87
N PHE A 40 -17.05 -2.10 8.98
CA PHE A 40 -15.63 -2.35 9.25
C PHE A 40 -15.11 -3.60 8.53
N ALA A 41 -15.81 -4.72 8.65
CA ALA A 41 -15.33 -6.02 8.17
C ALA A 41 -15.38 -6.14 6.65
N VAL A 42 -16.42 -5.62 5.99
CA VAL A 42 -16.59 -5.78 4.53
C VAL A 42 -15.42 -5.14 3.76
N PRO A 43 -15.02 -3.88 4.00
CA PRO A 43 -13.88 -3.28 3.33
C PRO A 43 -12.57 -4.01 3.61
N VAL A 44 -12.34 -4.48 4.85
CA VAL A 44 -11.13 -5.23 5.22
C VAL A 44 -11.06 -6.54 4.42
N LEU A 45 -12.15 -7.30 4.39
CA LEU A 45 -12.20 -8.56 3.65
C LEU A 45 -12.04 -8.34 2.14
N VAL A 46 -12.71 -7.34 1.57
CA VAL A 46 -12.56 -6.98 0.16
C VAL A 46 -11.13 -6.54 -0.14
N HIS A 47 -10.51 -5.79 0.77
CA HIS A 47 -9.13 -5.35 0.63
C HIS A 47 -8.17 -6.53 0.60
N ASP A 48 -8.27 -7.46 1.54
CA ASP A 48 -7.40 -8.64 1.59
C ASP A 48 -7.63 -9.58 0.41
N ALA A 49 -8.90 -9.78 0.04
CA ALA A 49 -9.29 -10.57 -1.13
C ALA A 49 -8.79 -9.96 -2.45
N VAL A 50 -8.44 -8.68 -2.50
CA VAL A 50 -7.86 -8.05 -3.68
C VAL A 50 -6.34 -7.92 -3.58
N LEU A 51 -5.82 -7.46 -2.44
CA LEU A 51 -4.39 -7.25 -2.23
C LEU A 51 -3.61 -8.54 -2.34
N VAL A 52 -4.09 -9.62 -1.71
CA VAL A 52 -3.36 -10.89 -1.71
C VAL A 52 -3.25 -11.42 -3.15
N PRO A 53 -4.34 -11.57 -3.93
CA PRO A 53 -4.22 -11.94 -5.34
C PRO A 53 -3.42 -10.94 -6.18
N ALA A 54 -3.57 -9.64 -5.96
CA ALA A 54 -2.83 -8.63 -6.70
C ALA A 54 -1.32 -8.75 -6.47
N VAL A 55 -0.88 -9.00 -5.23
CA VAL A 55 0.53 -9.23 -4.90
C VAL A 55 1.04 -10.53 -5.54
N LEU A 56 0.24 -11.59 -5.55
CA LEU A 56 0.60 -12.86 -6.20
C LEU A 56 0.70 -12.70 -7.73
N VAL A 57 -0.27 -12.03 -8.36
CA VAL A 57 -0.26 -11.71 -9.80
C VAL A 57 0.92 -10.81 -10.13
N ALA A 58 1.17 -9.76 -9.34
CA ALA A 58 2.36 -8.92 -9.49
C ALA A 58 3.65 -9.74 -9.37
N GLY A 59 3.71 -10.68 -8.41
CA GLY A 59 4.80 -11.62 -8.24
C GLY A 59 5.05 -12.46 -9.50
N ARG A 60 3.97 -12.97 -10.11
CA ARG A 60 3.99 -13.76 -11.35
C ARG A 60 4.36 -12.93 -12.58
N LEU A 61 3.74 -11.77 -12.77
CA LEU A 61 4.00 -10.85 -13.89
C LEU A 61 5.45 -10.34 -13.86
N THR A 62 5.99 -10.10 -12.67
CA THR A 62 7.37 -9.63 -12.49
C THR A 62 8.40 -10.77 -12.45
N ALA A 63 8.00 -12.04 -12.57
CA ALA A 63 8.93 -13.18 -12.49
C ALA A 63 10.01 -13.12 -13.59
N ARG A 64 9.68 -12.57 -14.75
CA ARG A 64 10.61 -12.40 -15.89
C ARG A 64 11.55 -11.19 -15.74
N LEU A 65 11.32 -10.31 -14.77
CA LEU A 65 12.16 -9.13 -14.56
C LEU A 65 13.45 -9.48 -13.81
N PRO A 66 14.56 -8.76 -14.08
CA PRO A 66 15.78 -8.82 -13.29
C PRO A 66 15.48 -8.58 -11.80
N ALA A 67 16.14 -9.32 -10.90
CA ALA A 67 15.92 -9.21 -9.45
C ALA A 67 15.90 -7.77 -8.90
N PRO A 68 16.78 -6.83 -9.34
CA PRO A 68 16.78 -5.45 -8.85
C PRO A 68 15.53 -4.65 -9.24
N ALA A 69 14.86 -5.03 -10.34
CA ALA A 69 13.66 -4.37 -10.86
C ALA A 69 12.36 -4.90 -10.25
N ARG A 70 12.38 -6.07 -9.59
CA ARG A 70 11.16 -6.70 -9.05
C ARG A 70 10.51 -5.87 -7.95
N THR A 71 11.31 -5.38 -6.98
CA THR A 71 10.76 -4.65 -5.82
C THR A 71 10.06 -3.35 -6.21
N PRO A 72 10.66 -2.44 -7.02
CA PRO A 72 9.99 -1.21 -7.41
C PRO A 72 8.72 -1.45 -8.21
N VAL A 73 8.73 -2.43 -9.12
CA VAL A 73 7.55 -2.75 -9.94
C VAL A 73 6.43 -3.35 -9.09
N ARG A 74 6.74 -4.24 -8.14
CA ARG A 74 5.73 -4.78 -7.21
C ARG A 74 5.14 -3.68 -6.32
N ALA A 75 5.96 -2.77 -5.81
CA ALA A 75 5.49 -1.62 -5.04
C ALA A 75 4.57 -0.70 -5.87
N GLY A 76 4.94 -0.44 -7.13
CA GLY A 76 4.12 0.33 -8.06
C GLY A 76 2.78 -0.34 -8.35
N LEU A 77 2.76 -1.64 -8.61
CA LEU A 77 1.54 -2.41 -8.84
C LEU A 77 0.62 -2.42 -7.59
N ALA A 78 1.19 -2.58 -6.39
CA ALA A 78 0.42 -2.53 -5.16
C ALA A 78 -0.19 -1.13 -4.93
N ALA A 79 0.59 -0.07 -5.11
CA ALA A 79 0.11 1.30 -4.98
C ALA A 79 -0.99 1.63 -6.02
N ALA A 80 -0.78 1.24 -7.28
CA ALA A 80 -1.76 1.41 -8.35
C ALA A 80 -3.07 0.67 -8.08
N GLY A 81 -2.99 -0.58 -7.62
CA GLY A 81 -4.15 -1.39 -7.24
C GLY A 81 -4.94 -0.78 -6.08
N SER A 82 -4.26 -0.44 -4.98
CA SER A 82 -4.89 0.20 -3.82
C SER A 82 -5.57 1.52 -4.18
N LEU A 83 -4.88 2.38 -4.95
CA LEU A 83 -5.44 3.65 -5.40
C LEU A 83 -6.67 3.44 -6.29
N THR A 84 -6.63 2.45 -7.17
CA THR A 84 -7.77 2.11 -8.03
C THR A 84 -8.97 1.68 -7.20
N LEU A 85 -8.79 0.83 -6.19
CA LEU A 85 -9.88 0.40 -5.31
C LEU A 85 -10.54 1.58 -4.58
N VAL A 86 -9.72 2.51 -4.05
CA VAL A 86 -10.22 3.71 -3.36
C VAL A 86 -10.93 4.67 -4.33
N ALA A 87 -10.41 4.83 -5.54
CA ALA A 87 -10.96 5.73 -6.54
C ALA A 87 -12.18 5.14 -7.28
N LEU A 88 -12.36 3.83 -7.25
CA LEU A 88 -13.38 3.14 -8.05
C LEU A 88 -14.80 3.67 -7.83
N PRO A 89 -15.29 3.87 -6.57
CA PRO A 89 -16.64 4.42 -6.36
C PRO A 89 -16.79 5.81 -6.98
N LEU A 90 -15.73 6.64 -6.92
CA LEU A 90 -15.74 8.00 -7.44
C LEU A 90 -15.79 8.01 -8.98
N VAL A 91 -15.01 7.14 -9.61
CA VAL A 91 -15.00 6.96 -11.06
C VAL A 91 -16.35 6.43 -11.55
N LEU A 92 -16.93 5.46 -10.84
CA LEU A 92 -18.27 4.93 -11.11
C LEU A 92 -19.38 5.94 -10.80
N GLY A 93 -19.06 7.06 -10.13
CA GLY A 93 -20.03 8.11 -9.81
C GLY A 93 -20.94 7.79 -8.63
N HIS A 94 -20.56 6.85 -7.76
CA HIS A 94 -21.30 6.59 -6.53
C HIS A 94 -21.36 7.88 -5.70
N GLY A 95 -22.58 8.26 -5.30
CA GLY A 95 -22.84 9.49 -4.56
C GLY A 95 -23.07 10.74 -5.43
N ARG A 96 -22.94 10.65 -6.77
CA ARG A 96 -23.28 11.75 -7.68
C ARG A 96 -24.77 12.05 -7.61
N ARG A 97 -25.11 13.33 -7.57
CA ARG A 97 -26.49 13.82 -7.51
C ARG A 97 -26.67 14.95 -8.51
N ALA A 98 -27.67 14.83 -9.38
CA ALA A 98 -27.93 15.81 -10.44
C ALA A 98 -28.32 17.19 -9.88
N ASP A 99 -28.99 17.18 -8.72
CA ASP A 99 -29.40 18.35 -7.93
C ASP A 99 -28.23 19.01 -7.18
N VAL A 100 -27.08 18.33 -7.04
CA VAL A 100 -25.91 18.86 -6.33
C VAL A 100 -24.65 18.69 -7.19
N PRO A 101 -24.42 19.61 -8.16
CA PRO A 101 -23.29 19.53 -9.10
C PRO A 101 -21.92 19.57 -8.42
N SER A 102 -21.85 20.11 -7.19
CA SER A 102 -20.62 20.11 -6.38
C SER A 102 -20.26 18.74 -5.83
N ARG A 103 -21.13 17.73 -5.93
CA ARG A 103 -20.81 16.35 -5.58
C ARG A 103 -20.18 15.62 -6.77
N LEU A 104 -18.91 15.28 -6.60
CA LEU A 104 -18.02 14.72 -7.63
C LEU A 104 -17.80 15.64 -8.86
N PRO A 105 -17.25 16.85 -8.66
CA PRO A 105 -17.10 17.82 -9.75
C PRO A 105 -15.90 17.49 -10.67
N LEU A 106 -14.96 16.66 -10.20
CA LEU A 106 -13.75 16.34 -10.95
C LEU A 106 -13.97 15.19 -11.94
N PRO A 107 -13.24 15.18 -13.06
CA PRO A 107 -13.19 14.02 -13.95
C PRO A 107 -12.32 12.92 -13.35
N TYR A 108 -12.86 12.19 -12.36
CA TYR A 108 -12.12 11.18 -11.59
C TYR A 108 -11.48 10.09 -12.45
N GLY A 109 -12.12 9.70 -13.58
CA GLY A 109 -11.52 8.74 -14.52
C GLY A 109 -10.21 9.26 -15.13
N ARG A 110 -10.20 10.52 -15.60
CA ARG A 110 -9.00 11.17 -16.14
C ARG A 110 -7.94 11.33 -15.06
N ASN A 111 -8.33 11.80 -13.88
CA ASN A 111 -7.39 12.02 -12.77
C ASN A 111 -6.76 10.70 -12.29
N LEU A 112 -7.55 9.62 -12.22
CA LEU A 112 -7.04 8.29 -11.89
C LEU A 112 -6.00 7.84 -12.93
N ALA A 113 -6.30 7.97 -14.23
CA ALA A 113 -5.36 7.61 -15.29
C ALA A 113 -4.03 8.39 -15.19
N VAL A 114 -4.09 9.69 -14.88
CA VAL A 114 -2.90 10.53 -14.66
C VAL A 114 -2.07 10.01 -13.49
N VAL A 115 -2.70 9.72 -12.35
CA VAL A 115 -1.95 9.24 -11.16
C VAL A 115 -1.39 7.84 -11.38
N LEU A 116 -2.13 6.94 -12.03
CA LEU A 116 -1.64 5.61 -12.38
C LEU A 116 -0.42 5.68 -13.32
N THR A 117 -0.45 6.62 -14.27
CA THR A 117 0.70 6.89 -15.15
C THR A 117 1.90 7.37 -14.34
N ALA A 118 1.70 8.30 -13.40
CA ALA A 118 2.77 8.79 -12.53
C ALA A 118 3.39 7.66 -11.68
N ILE A 119 2.56 6.78 -11.11
CA ILE A 119 3.04 5.59 -10.36
C ILE A 119 3.86 4.67 -11.26
N ALA A 120 3.37 4.39 -12.48
CA ALA A 120 4.07 3.54 -13.44
C ALA A 120 5.45 4.12 -13.82
N VAL A 121 5.50 5.42 -14.11
CA VAL A 121 6.77 6.13 -14.42
C VAL A 121 7.72 6.07 -13.22
N ALA A 122 7.25 6.36 -12.02
CA ALA A 122 8.09 6.31 -10.81
C ALA A 122 8.66 4.91 -10.56
N ALA A 123 7.83 3.86 -10.72
CA ALA A 123 8.27 2.47 -10.59
C ALA A 123 9.30 2.08 -11.66
N ALA A 124 9.10 2.51 -12.91
CA ALA A 124 10.03 2.26 -14.02
C ALA A 124 11.38 2.95 -13.80
N VAL A 125 11.38 4.23 -13.40
CA VAL A 125 12.60 4.99 -13.07
C VAL A 125 13.36 4.34 -11.92
N ALA A 126 12.67 3.97 -10.84
CA ALA A 126 13.28 3.29 -9.71
C ALA A 126 13.86 1.91 -10.07
N ALA A 127 13.15 1.14 -10.92
CA ALA A 127 13.64 -0.14 -11.43
C ALA A 127 14.90 0.04 -12.28
N ALA A 128 14.89 0.98 -13.24
CA ALA A 128 16.03 1.30 -14.09
C ALA A 128 17.24 1.72 -13.23
N ALA A 129 17.05 2.65 -12.29
CA ALA A 129 18.11 3.10 -11.39
C ALA A 129 18.74 1.95 -10.60
N ARG A 130 17.94 1.01 -10.08
CA ARG A 130 18.45 -0.16 -9.35
C ARG A 130 19.24 -1.10 -10.25
N VAL A 131 18.74 -1.39 -11.46
CA VAL A 131 19.44 -2.24 -12.44
C VAL A 131 20.77 -1.62 -12.87
N HIS A 132 20.81 -0.31 -13.12
CA HIS A 132 22.04 0.40 -13.47
C HIS A 132 23.07 0.39 -12.32
N ARG A 133 22.63 0.57 -11.06
CA ARG A 133 23.52 0.52 -9.90
C ARG A 133 24.14 -0.86 -9.71
N THR A 134 23.35 -1.94 -9.83
CA THR A 134 23.88 -3.31 -9.68
C THR A 134 24.88 -3.66 -10.77
N ARG A 135 24.66 -3.24 -12.02
CA ARG A 135 25.61 -3.48 -13.12
C ARG A 135 26.94 -2.75 -12.94
N ARG A 136 26.94 -1.58 -12.27
CA ARG A 136 28.17 -0.81 -11.99
C ARG A 136 28.97 -1.33 -10.79
N ALA A 137 28.38 -2.17 -9.94
CA ALA A 137 29.07 -2.74 -8.78
C ALA A 137 29.92 -3.97 -9.15
N THR A 138 29.50 -4.75 -10.15
CA THR A 138 30.16 -5.99 -10.59
C THR A 138 31.59 -5.82 -11.17
N PRO A 139 31.97 -4.72 -11.85
CA PRO A 139 33.31 -4.58 -12.43
C PRO A 139 34.49 -4.50 -11.44
N ARG A 140 34.27 -4.14 -10.17
CA ARG A 140 35.37 -3.93 -9.20
C ARG A 140 35.85 -5.18 -8.47
N ALA A 141 35.03 -6.24 -8.41
CA ALA A 141 35.42 -7.48 -7.74
C ALA A 141 36.52 -8.23 -8.52
N HIS A 142 36.42 -8.27 -9.85
CA HIS A 142 37.36 -8.98 -10.70
C HIS A 142 38.78 -8.39 -10.72
N LEU A 143 38.95 -7.10 -10.39
CA LEU A 143 40.26 -6.45 -10.28
C LEU A 143 40.93 -6.64 -8.92
N ARG A 144 40.17 -6.94 -7.84
CA ARG A 144 40.75 -7.25 -6.52
C ARG A 144 41.26 -8.69 -6.43
N ASP A 145 40.70 -9.59 -7.22
CA ASP A 145 41.11 -11.00 -7.25
C ASP A 145 42.29 -11.24 -8.22
N ALA A 146 42.67 -10.24 -9.01
CA ALA A 146 43.77 -10.29 -9.97
C ALA A 146 45.12 -9.85 -9.38
N GLU A 147 45.17 -9.49 -8.09
CA GLU A 147 46.41 -9.15 -7.41
C GLU A 147 47.04 -10.44 -6.83
N PRO A 148 48.12 -10.97 -7.43
CA PRO A 148 48.74 -12.20 -6.96
C PRO A 148 49.37 -12.00 -5.58
N PRO A 149 49.35 -13.01 -4.70
CA PRO A 149 50.05 -12.95 -3.43
C PRO A 149 51.56 -12.83 -3.68
N ALA A 150 52.17 -11.83 -3.04
CA ALA A 150 53.61 -11.57 -3.03
C ALA A 150 54.40 -12.65 -2.27
#